data_AF-A0A0C2ZYN7-F1
#
_entry.id   AF-A0A0C2ZYN7-F1
#
_cell.length_a   1.000
_cell.length_b   1.000
_cell.length_c   1.000
_cell.angle_alpha   90.00
_cell.angle_beta   90.00
_cell.angle_gamma   90.00
#
_symmetry.space_group_name_H-M   'P 1'
#
loop_
_entity.id
_entity.type
_entity.pdbx_description
1 polymer ?
#
loop_
_entity_poly.entity_id
_entity_poly.type
_entity_poly.pdbx_seq_one_letter_code
_entity_poly.pdbx_strand_id
1 'polypeptide(L)'
;MNKQYTSNDDVENFDLKKFHESNSSFFDFDTSSMEKGEDAKFNVYSHQWTQISNQIKTKYDYICQGCGWRPNTDDKKKFIHTHHQNGDKTNNSEDNLKVLCIECHANIDGYHARIKSMNGYQEFLKLKNISN
;
A
#
# COMPACT_ATOMS: atom_id res chain seq x y z
N MET A 1 -3.68 29.77 6.99
CA MET A 1 -2.33 30.22 7.41
C MET A 1 -1.33 29.76 6.36
N ASN A 2 -0.78 30.69 5.58
CA ASN A 2 0.30 30.43 4.64
C ASN A 2 1.59 30.17 5.43
N LYS A 3 2.08 28.93 5.48
CA LYS A 3 3.47 28.69 5.86
C LYS A 3 4.32 28.96 4.63
N GLN A 4 4.94 30.14 4.57
CA GLN A 4 6.08 30.37 3.69
C GLN A 4 7.25 29.59 4.28
N TYR A 5 7.73 28.59 3.55
CA TYR A 5 9.00 27.93 3.86
C TYR A 5 10.11 28.74 3.18
N THR A 6 10.78 29.60 3.94
CA THR A 6 12.00 30.26 3.48
C THR A 6 13.14 29.25 3.56
N SER A 7 13.60 28.73 2.42
CA SER A 7 14.74 27.83 2.39
C SER A 7 16.03 28.63 2.68
N ASN A 8 16.48 28.58 3.92
CA ASN A 8 17.86 28.88 4.31
C ASN A 8 18.39 27.77 5.23
N ASP A 9 17.89 26.54 5.07
CA ASP A 9 18.44 25.41 5.80
C ASP A 9 19.75 25.01 5.11
N ASP A 10 20.88 25.34 5.73
CA ASP A 10 22.21 24.82 5.39
C ASP A 10 22.17 23.29 5.47
N VAL A 11 21.83 22.64 4.36
CA VAL A 11 21.85 21.16 4.24
C VAL A 11 23.23 20.62 4.61
N GLU A 12 24.30 21.37 4.31
CA GLU A 12 25.68 21.04 4.66
C GLU A 12 25.95 21.03 6.17
N ASN A 13 25.21 21.82 6.96
CA ASN A 13 25.35 21.91 8.41
C ASN A 13 24.16 21.29 9.17
N PHE A 14 23.34 20.48 8.49
CA PHE A 14 22.18 19.88 9.11
C PHE A 14 22.59 18.92 10.24
N ASP A 15 22.27 19.30 11.47
CA ASP A 15 22.48 18.50 12.66
C ASP A 15 21.14 17.90 13.11
N LEU A 16 20.98 16.60 12.84
CA LEU A 16 19.77 15.86 13.16
C LEU A 16 19.43 15.93 14.66
N LYS A 17 20.44 15.98 15.53
CA LYS A 17 20.23 16.04 16.99
C LYS A 17 19.68 17.39 17.41
N LYS A 18 20.29 18.49 16.94
CA LYS A 18 19.77 19.85 17.18
C LYS A 18 18.38 20.06 16.62
N PHE A 19 18.11 19.50 15.44
CA PHE A 19 16.79 19.55 14.82
C PHE A 19 15.75 18.83 15.69
N HIS A 20 16.05 17.62 16.16
CA HIS A 20 15.17 16.85 17.02
C HIS A 20 14.92 17.55 18.37
N GLU A 21 15.95 18.09 19.02
CA GLU A 21 15.83 18.85 20.28
C GLU A 21 14.91 20.07 20.10
N SER A 22 15.15 20.86 19.05
CA SER A 22 14.40 22.10 18.75
C SER A 22 12.95 21.84 18.32
N ASN A 23 12.65 20.62 17.87
CA ASN A 23 11.33 20.23 17.40
C ASN A 23 10.77 19.06 18.24
N SER A 24 11.25 18.87 19.46
CA SER A 24 10.89 17.71 20.31
C SER A 24 9.38 17.53 20.49
N SER A 25 8.61 18.62 20.55
CA SER A 25 7.14 18.58 20.59
C SER A 25 6.49 18.07 19.30
N PHE A 26 7.16 18.21 18.15
CA PHE A 26 6.74 17.58 16.90
C PHE A 26 6.99 16.07 16.92
N PHE A 27 7.98 15.62 17.69
CA PHE A 27 8.39 14.23 17.83
C PHE A 27 7.81 13.50 19.05
N ASP A 28 6.87 14.13 19.76
CA ASP A 28 6.22 13.58 20.94
C ASP A 28 5.12 12.58 20.55
N PHE A 29 5.50 11.60 19.71
CA PHE A 29 4.67 10.48 19.33
C PHE A 29 5.04 9.25 20.18
N ASP A 30 4.02 8.51 20.60
CA ASP A 30 4.22 7.23 21.25
C ASP A 30 4.76 6.22 20.23
N THR A 31 6.09 6.04 20.25
CA THR A 31 6.83 5.10 19.40
C THR A 31 7.11 3.78 20.11
N SER A 32 6.58 3.56 21.32
CA SER A 32 6.86 2.37 22.13
C SER A 32 6.46 1.05 21.46
N SER A 33 5.54 1.12 20.50
CA SER A 33 5.05 0.00 19.69
C SER A 33 5.78 -0.17 18.36
N MET A 34 6.71 0.71 18.01
CA MET A 34 7.44 0.68 16.75
C MET A 34 8.72 -0.16 16.86
N GLU A 35 9.01 -0.96 15.84
CA GLU A 35 10.28 -1.69 15.77
C GLU A 35 11.45 -0.70 15.63
N LYS A 36 12.54 -0.97 16.35
CA LYS A 36 13.79 -0.21 16.19
C LYS A 36 14.36 -0.45 14.80
N GLY A 37 14.84 0.59 14.14
CA GLY A 37 15.35 0.51 12.77
C GLY A 37 16.49 -0.49 12.58
N GLU A 38 17.29 -0.76 13.61
CA GLU A 38 18.40 -1.73 13.58
C GLU A 38 17.93 -3.18 13.57
N ASP A 39 16.75 -3.44 14.14
CA ASP A 39 16.13 -4.78 14.24
C ASP A 39 15.01 -4.99 13.20
N ALA A 40 14.67 -3.94 12.46
CA ALA A 40 13.55 -3.94 11.53
C ALA A 40 13.80 -4.90 10.37
N LYS A 41 12.90 -5.86 10.19
CA LYS A 41 12.96 -6.79 9.06
C LYS A 41 12.66 -6.04 7.78
N PHE A 42 13.34 -6.43 6.69
CA PHE A 42 13.03 -5.89 5.37
C PHE A 42 11.58 -6.18 5.00
N ASN A 43 10.81 -5.13 4.72
CA ASN A 43 9.44 -5.23 4.23
C ASN A 43 9.41 -5.60 2.73
N VAL A 44 9.86 -6.82 2.45
CA VAL A 44 9.93 -7.45 1.13
C VAL A 44 8.95 -8.61 1.06
N TYR A 45 8.43 -8.87 -0.13
CA TYR A 45 7.57 -10.02 -0.35
C TYR A 45 8.35 -11.33 -0.12
N SER A 46 7.68 -12.32 0.47
CA SER A 46 8.19 -13.70 0.53
C SER A 46 8.50 -14.23 -0.87
N HIS A 47 9.50 -15.11 -0.98
CA HIS A 47 9.82 -15.81 -2.24
C HIS A 47 8.61 -16.58 -2.80
N GLN A 48 7.68 -17.01 -1.94
CA GLN A 48 6.47 -17.74 -2.33
C GLN A 48 5.26 -16.82 -2.57
N TRP A 49 5.44 -15.50 -2.59
CA TRP A 49 4.34 -14.54 -2.68
C TRP A 49 3.38 -14.82 -3.85
N THR A 50 3.90 -15.17 -5.02
CA THR A 50 3.06 -15.52 -6.17
C THR A 50 2.11 -16.68 -5.87
N GLN A 51 2.58 -17.70 -5.16
CA GLN A 51 1.77 -18.86 -4.77
C GLN A 51 0.73 -18.48 -3.72
N ILE A 52 1.15 -17.76 -2.68
CA ILE A 52 0.27 -17.27 -1.60
C ILE A 52 -0.84 -16.37 -2.17
N SER A 53 -0.47 -15.40 -3.01
CA SER A 53 -1.40 -14.51 -3.68
C SER A 53 -2.41 -15.27 -4.54
N ASN A 54 -1.96 -16.30 -5.28
CA ASN A 54 -2.87 -17.09 -6.11
C ASN A 54 -3.80 -17.97 -5.27
N GLN A 55 -3.30 -18.57 -4.19
CA GLN A 55 -4.11 -19.36 -3.26
C GLN A 55 -5.22 -18.52 -2.63
N ILE A 56 -4.90 -17.33 -2.11
CA ILE A 56 -5.90 -16.46 -1.49
C ILE A 56 -6.91 -15.95 -2.51
N LYS A 57 -6.47 -15.52 -3.71
CA LYS A 57 -7.40 -15.10 -4.76
C LYS A 57 -8.34 -16.24 -5.18
N THR A 58 -7.83 -17.47 -5.26
CA THR A 58 -8.64 -18.66 -5.58
C THR A 58 -9.63 -18.98 -4.47
N LYS A 59 -9.21 -18.89 -3.20
CA LYS A 59 -10.07 -19.14 -2.03
C LYS A 59 -11.29 -18.22 -1.99
N TYR A 60 -11.13 -16.98 -2.45
CA TYR A 60 -12.21 -15.98 -2.51
C TYR A 60 -12.83 -15.86 -3.91
N ASP A 61 -12.68 -16.87 -4.78
CA ASP A 61 -13.29 -16.93 -6.12
C ASP A 61 -12.96 -15.72 -7.01
N TYR A 62 -11.82 -15.07 -6.79
CA TYR A 62 -11.42 -13.82 -7.45
C TYR A 62 -12.46 -12.70 -7.30
N ILE A 63 -13.29 -12.73 -6.25
CA ILE A 63 -14.28 -11.70 -5.95
C ILE A 63 -13.62 -10.60 -5.12
N CYS A 64 -13.74 -9.36 -5.58
CA CYS A 64 -13.28 -8.21 -4.82
C CYS A 64 -14.08 -8.09 -3.50
N GLN A 65 -13.39 -8.17 -2.37
CA GLN A 65 -14.01 -8.03 -1.04
C GLN A 65 -14.37 -6.57 -0.69
N GLY A 66 -14.01 -5.60 -1.54
CA GLY A 66 -14.37 -4.19 -1.36
C GLY A 66 -15.66 -3.78 -2.07
N CYS A 67 -15.88 -4.25 -3.30
CA CYS A 67 -17.02 -3.84 -4.13
C CYS A 67 -17.78 -4.99 -4.80
N GLY A 68 -17.39 -6.24 -4.57
CA GLY A 68 -18.02 -7.42 -5.16
C GLY A 68 -17.73 -7.66 -6.63
N TRP A 69 -16.93 -6.81 -7.30
CA TRP A 69 -16.56 -7.04 -8.69
C TRP A 69 -15.85 -8.38 -8.85
N ARG A 70 -16.27 -9.16 -9.86
CA ARG A 70 -15.70 -10.46 -10.21
C ARG A 70 -15.35 -10.51 -11.70
N PRO A 71 -14.23 -11.13 -12.08
CA PRO A 71 -13.90 -11.32 -13.49
C PRO A 71 -14.90 -12.29 -14.14
N ASN A 72 -15.34 -11.98 -15.37
CA ASN A 72 -16.20 -12.90 -16.15
C ASN A 72 -15.41 -13.82 -17.09
N THR A 73 -14.11 -13.59 -17.23
CA THR A 73 -13.18 -14.41 -18.02
C THR A 73 -11.84 -14.52 -17.30
N ASP A 74 -11.07 -15.57 -17.60
CA ASP A 74 -9.79 -15.83 -16.91
C ASP A 74 -8.73 -14.74 -17.14
N ASP A 75 -8.69 -14.13 -18.33
CA ASP A 75 -7.77 -13.02 -18.64
C ASP A 75 -8.02 -11.79 -17.75
N LYS A 76 -9.25 -11.60 -17.26
CA LYS A 76 -9.62 -10.50 -16.36
C LYS A 76 -9.25 -10.73 -14.91
N LYS A 77 -8.84 -11.95 -14.53
CA LYS A 77 -8.29 -12.23 -13.19
C LYS A 77 -7.04 -11.39 -12.89
N LYS A 78 -6.36 -10.88 -13.92
CA LYS A 78 -5.22 -9.95 -13.78
C LYS A 78 -5.57 -8.65 -13.05
N PHE A 79 -6.86 -8.26 -13.01
CA PHE A 79 -7.31 -7.07 -12.30
C PHE A 79 -7.62 -7.32 -10.82
N ILE A 80 -7.48 -8.55 -10.34
CA ILE A 80 -7.64 -8.90 -8.93
C ILE A 80 -6.27 -9.00 -8.27
N HIS A 81 -6.07 -8.18 -7.25
CA HIS A 81 -4.84 -8.08 -6.48
C HIS A 81 -5.06 -8.61 -5.07
N THR A 82 -3.96 -9.00 -4.41
CA THR A 82 -3.92 -9.23 -2.96
C THR A 82 -3.31 -8.00 -2.30
N HIS A 83 -3.91 -7.53 -1.21
CA HIS A 83 -3.45 -6.40 -0.41
C HIS A 83 -3.14 -6.85 1.03
N HIS A 84 -1.96 -6.47 1.56
CA HIS A 84 -1.59 -6.63 2.97
C HIS A 84 -2.18 -5.48 3.79
N GLN A 85 -3.17 -5.78 4.64
CA GLN A 85 -3.95 -4.79 5.39
C GLN A 85 -3.10 -3.95 6.35
N ASN A 86 -2.11 -4.57 6.99
CA ASN A 86 -1.19 -3.89 7.91
C ASN A 86 0.03 -3.26 7.20
N GLY A 87 0.14 -3.35 5.87
CA GLY A 87 1.28 -2.85 5.10
C GLY A 87 2.59 -3.65 5.23
N ASP A 88 2.63 -4.68 6.08
CA ASP A 88 3.76 -5.59 6.23
C ASP A 88 3.63 -6.76 5.24
N LYS A 89 4.48 -6.76 4.22
CA LYS A 89 4.52 -7.76 3.13
C LYS A 89 5.04 -9.12 3.60
N THR A 90 5.61 -9.20 4.80
CA THR A 90 6.06 -10.46 5.39
C THR A 90 4.93 -11.18 6.11
N ASN A 91 3.92 -10.44 6.60
CA ASN A 91 2.74 -11.00 7.25
C ASN A 91 1.76 -11.59 6.23
N ASN A 92 1.96 -12.87 5.90
CA ASN A 92 1.10 -13.63 5.00
C ASN A 92 -0.04 -14.37 5.70
N SER A 93 -0.39 -13.98 6.93
CA SER A 93 -1.60 -14.52 7.59
C SER A 93 -2.82 -14.18 6.74
N GLU A 94 -3.73 -15.13 6.61
CA GLU A 94 -4.92 -14.96 5.80
C GLU A 94 -5.75 -13.74 6.23
N ASP A 95 -5.91 -13.54 7.54
CA ASP A 95 -6.64 -12.40 8.10
C ASP A 95 -6.01 -11.04 7.75
N ASN A 96 -4.72 -11.02 7.37
CA ASN A 96 -4.02 -9.81 6.91
C ASN A 96 -4.11 -9.62 5.39
N LEU A 97 -4.54 -10.62 4.63
CA LEU A 97 -4.60 -10.55 3.16
C LEU A 97 -6.03 -10.27 2.69
N LYS A 98 -6.18 -9.24 1.86
CA LYS A 98 -7.47 -8.86 1.28
C LYS A 98 -7.44 -8.95 -0.25
N VAL A 99 -8.45 -9.60 -0.83
CA VAL A 99 -8.63 -9.72 -2.28
C VAL A 99 -9.42 -8.52 -2.79
N LEU A 100 -8.81 -7.71 -3.64
CA LEU A 100 -9.39 -6.46 -4.14
C LEU A 100 -9.22 -6.34 -5.65
N CYS A 101 -10.18 -5.72 -6.33
CA CYS A 101 -9.93 -5.25 -7.69
C CYS A 101 -8.92 -4.11 -7.69
N ILE A 102 -8.28 -3.88 -8.84
CA ILE A 102 -7.25 -2.86 -9.02
C ILE A 102 -7.75 -1.44 -8.65
N GLU A 103 -9.04 -1.16 -8.84
CA GLU A 103 -9.65 0.12 -8.44
C GLU A 103 -9.77 0.27 -6.93
N CYS A 104 -10.37 -0.72 -6.24
CA CYS A 104 -10.47 -0.70 -4.78
C CYS A 104 -9.08 -0.67 -4.15
N HIS A 105 -8.12 -1.41 -4.69
CA HIS A 105 -6.74 -1.41 -4.21
C HIS A 105 -6.10 -0.03 -4.36
N ALA A 106 -6.28 0.64 -5.50
CA ALA A 106 -5.74 1.99 -5.72
C ALA A 106 -6.36 3.08 -4.81
N ASN A 107 -7.48 2.79 -4.16
CA ASN A 107 -8.23 3.72 -3.32
C ASN A 107 -8.06 3.46 -1.81
N ILE A 108 -7.14 2.56 -1.41
CA ILE A 108 -6.90 2.28 0.02
C ILE A 108 -6.30 3.48 0.74
N ASP A 109 -5.24 4.07 0.17
CA ASP A 109 -4.52 5.19 0.75
C ASP A 109 -3.72 5.95 -0.33
N GLY A 110 -3.00 7.01 0.08
CA GLY A 110 -2.17 7.81 -0.80
C GLY A 110 -0.98 7.06 -1.41
N TYR A 111 -0.46 6.02 -0.75
CA TYR A 111 0.65 5.21 -1.29
C TYR A 111 0.18 4.32 -2.45
N HIS A 112 -1.00 3.73 -2.30
CA HIS A 112 -1.60 2.86 -3.33
C HIS A 112 -2.22 3.65 -4.49
N ALA A 113 -2.44 4.96 -4.35
CA ALA A 113 -2.92 5.83 -5.43
C ALA A 113 -2.03 5.81 -6.68
N ARG A 114 -0.74 5.46 -6.56
CA ARG A 114 0.17 5.26 -7.70
C ARG A 114 -0.31 4.19 -8.69
N ILE A 115 -1.14 3.24 -8.24
CA ILE A 115 -1.72 2.21 -9.12
C ILE A 115 -2.56 2.87 -10.24
N LYS A 116 -3.14 4.05 -9.99
CA LYS A 116 -3.97 4.78 -10.97
C LYS A 116 -3.20 5.19 -12.24
N SER A 117 -1.88 5.33 -12.16
CA SER A 117 -1.03 5.64 -13.32
C SER A 117 -0.64 4.40 -14.14
N MET A 118 -0.92 3.19 -13.65
CA MET A 118 -0.61 1.96 -14.37
C MET A 118 -1.62 1.71 -15.50
N ASN A 119 -1.14 1.18 -16.63
CA ASN A 119 -1.98 0.85 -17.79
C ASN A 119 -3.15 -0.08 -17.43
N GLY A 120 -2.92 -1.05 -16.53
CA GLY A 120 -3.96 -1.98 -16.08
C GLY A 120 -5.13 -1.30 -15.37
N TYR A 121 -4.91 -0.18 -14.69
CA TYR A 121 -6.00 0.57 -14.06
C TYR A 121 -6.91 1.22 -15.10
N GLN A 122 -6.32 1.83 -16.14
CA GLN A 122 -7.06 2.44 -17.23
C GLN A 122 -7.84 1.40 -18.05
N GLU A 123 -7.25 0.22 -18.27
CA GLU A 123 -7.92 -0.92 -18.90
C GLU A 123 -9.13 -1.38 -18.09
N PHE A 124 -8.99 -1.49 -16.76
CA PHE A 124 -10.07 -1.88 -15.86
C PHE A 124 -11.24 -0.89 -15.85
N LEU A 125 -10.97 0.42 -15.86
CA LEU A 125 -12.03 1.43 -15.90
C LEU A 125 -12.85 1.36 -17.19
N LYS A 126 -12.19 1.18 -18.35
CA LYS A 126 -12.88 0.99 -19.63
C LYS A 126 -13.80 -0.23 -19.58
N LEU A 127 -13.32 -1.33 -19.01
CA LEU A 127 -14.09 -2.56 -18.85
C LEU A 127 -15.33 -2.38 -17.99
N LYS A 128 -15.22 -1.67 -16.85
CA LYS A 128 -16.38 -1.36 -15.99
C LYS A 128 -17.41 -0.49 -16.69
N ASN A 129 -16.97 0.50 -17.47
CA ASN A 129 -17.87 1.41 -18.17
C ASN A 129 -18.64 0.76 -19.33
N ILE A 130 -18.13 -0.34 -19.89
CA ILE A 130 -18.81 -1.12 -20.95
C ILE A 130 -19.82 -2.11 -20.35
N SER A 131 -19.65 -2.49 -19.07
CA SER A 131 -20.47 -3.50 -18.41
C SER A 131 -21.69 -2.92 -17.67
N ASN A 132 -21.89 -1.60 -17.73
CA ASN A 132 -23.02 -0.87 -17.16
C ASN A 132 -24.02 -0.46 -18.25
#